data_AF-U5WNW6-F1
#
_entry.id   AF-U5WNW6-F1
#
_cell.length_a   1.000
_cell.length_b   1.000
_cell.length_c   1.000
_cell.angle_alpha   90.00
_cell.angle_beta   90.00
_cell.angle_gamma   90.00
#
_symmetry.space_group_name_H-M   'P 1'
#
loop_
_entity.id
_entity.type
_entity.pdbx_description
1 polymer ?
#
loop_
_entity_poly.entity_id
_entity_poly.type
_entity_poly.pdbx_seq_one_letter_code
_entity_poly.pdbx_strand_id
1 'polypeptide(L)'
;MSFVSVAPEPAAVATTDLTRIGSAISAANSAAVVPTTALLSAGADEVSAVMATLFAEYGRQYQALAGQVAASYDQFTRTVLAGVNAYAAAEVANITQLATNVANAVNEPVLELTGRPLFGNGADGYTNAQGVGTAGKPGGWLYGNGGTGGISTRAGVPGGAGGAAGLIGTGGTGGSSVYGGAPGGAGGPAILIGDGGTGGASGPGGVGGIGGRAGLLWGHTGTAGISTLLSPNQTLIYVDQYGNPLLNISVGGGPSLPVIVDSGSTGLLVPPQYVNVAALGPPTGTGSVSYGLSNTGRLYIDYQTYQTTVNFGNGIVSPSATVAVATSAYLGTPSHPIDPSLLPAYLGVGPNNMFPFATPTNAALPVGMNQGVLINMPRGLLEFGPNSLPPIVQLNGAPGTMVQVQINNGLPQTVPAYIDSGGVGGTIPQSLVPDLAVGNHLPEGTTITVTTINGVPLYTQTVTAANSPTVVSSGNPFNTGNYPFSIGPIYIWNDPSPIGTTVFDRLA
;
A
#
# COMPACT_ATOMS: atom_id res chain seq x y z
N MET A 1 -37.16 -42.99 21.90
CA MET A 1 -36.03 -42.19 22.40
C MET A 1 -36.60 -41.19 23.37
N SER A 2 -36.29 -41.27 24.67
CA SER A 2 -36.72 -40.25 25.63
C SER A 2 -35.82 -39.02 25.46
N PHE A 3 -36.40 -37.85 25.24
CA PHE A 3 -35.65 -36.60 25.27
C PHE A 3 -35.37 -36.25 26.74
N VAL A 4 -34.10 -36.22 27.12
CA VAL A 4 -33.66 -35.70 28.41
C VAL A 4 -33.44 -34.20 28.23
N SER A 5 -34.22 -33.39 28.94
CA SER A 5 -34.07 -31.93 29.00
C SER A 5 -33.42 -31.58 30.34
N VAL A 6 -32.31 -30.85 30.29
CA VAL A 6 -31.60 -30.36 31.48
C VAL A 6 -31.59 -28.84 31.40
N ALA A 7 -32.17 -28.17 32.39
CA ALA A 7 -32.08 -26.73 32.51
C ALA A 7 -30.70 -26.35 33.09
N PRO A 8 -29.88 -25.51 32.40
CA PRO A 8 -28.51 -25.20 32.83
C PRO A 8 -28.43 -24.52 34.20
N GLU A 9 -29.38 -23.64 34.52
CA GLU A 9 -29.41 -22.88 35.78
C GLU A 9 -29.62 -23.79 37.01
N PRO A 10 -30.65 -24.66 37.07
CA PRO A 10 -30.78 -25.65 38.15
C PRO A 10 -29.59 -26.62 38.25
N ALA A 11 -28.97 -26.98 37.14
CA ALA A 11 -27.84 -27.90 37.11
C ALA A 11 -26.56 -27.29 37.72
N ALA A 12 -26.31 -25.99 37.48
CA ALA A 12 -25.21 -25.26 38.09
C ALA A 12 -25.38 -25.04 39.61
N VAL A 13 -26.64 -24.87 40.05
CA VAL A 13 -26.96 -24.83 41.48
C VAL A 13 -26.70 -26.19 42.12
N ALA A 14 -27.13 -27.28 41.49
CA ALA A 14 -26.93 -28.64 41.99
C ALA A 14 -25.44 -29.02 42.12
N THR A 15 -24.57 -28.63 41.17
CA THR A 15 -23.12 -28.88 41.29
C THR A 15 -22.48 -28.10 42.42
N THR A 16 -22.97 -26.89 42.70
CA THR A 16 -22.53 -26.07 43.83
C THR A 16 -22.94 -26.71 45.16
N ASP A 17 -24.16 -27.23 45.25
CA ASP A 17 -24.67 -27.92 46.44
C ASP A 17 -23.94 -29.25 46.69
N LEU A 18 -23.68 -30.03 45.63
CA LEU A 18 -22.86 -31.25 45.72
C LEU A 18 -21.47 -30.92 46.26
N THR A 19 -20.81 -29.90 45.70
CA THR A 19 -19.49 -29.46 46.20
C THR A 19 -19.54 -29.07 47.68
N ARG A 20 -20.58 -28.34 48.11
CA ARG A 20 -20.77 -27.99 49.54
C ARG A 20 -20.98 -29.21 50.42
N ILE A 21 -21.82 -30.15 50.02
CA ILE A 21 -22.09 -31.39 50.77
C ILE A 21 -20.79 -32.19 50.94
N GLY A 22 -20.03 -32.37 49.85
CA GLY A 22 -18.73 -33.05 49.90
C GLY A 22 -17.73 -32.39 50.86
N SER A 23 -17.68 -31.05 50.85
CA SER A 23 -16.83 -30.28 51.78
C SER A 23 -17.27 -30.43 53.25
N ALA A 24 -18.59 -30.44 53.52
CA ALA A 24 -19.14 -30.59 54.85
C ALA A 24 -18.89 -32.01 55.41
N ILE A 25 -19.06 -33.05 54.57
CA ILE A 25 -18.77 -34.44 54.92
C ILE A 25 -17.27 -34.61 55.23
N SER A 26 -16.40 -34.06 54.38
CA SER A 26 -14.94 -34.11 54.60
C SER A 26 -14.52 -33.40 55.88
N ALA A 27 -15.09 -32.22 56.17
CA ALA A 27 -14.84 -31.48 57.41
C ALA A 27 -15.33 -32.25 58.65
N ALA A 28 -16.51 -32.86 58.59
CA ALA A 28 -17.05 -33.66 59.69
C ALA A 28 -16.19 -34.92 59.94
N ASN A 29 -15.78 -35.62 58.89
CA ASN A 29 -14.89 -36.78 59.00
C ASN A 29 -13.52 -36.41 59.58
N SER A 30 -12.96 -35.28 59.17
CA SER A 30 -11.70 -34.73 59.70
C SER A 30 -11.81 -34.38 61.19
N ALA A 31 -12.90 -33.71 61.59
CA ALA A 31 -13.15 -33.38 63.00
C ALA A 31 -13.31 -34.63 63.89
N ALA A 32 -13.81 -35.73 63.32
CA ALA A 32 -13.98 -36.99 64.02
C ALA A 32 -12.68 -37.81 64.18
N VAL A 33 -11.58 -37.46 63.50
CA VAL A 33 -10.32 -38.26 63.52
C VAL A 33 -9.76 -38.41 64.93
N VAL A 34 -9.45 -37.30 65.59
CA VAL A 34 -8.83 -37.29 66.92
C VAL A 34 -9.72 -37.96 67.98
N PRO A 35 -11.02 -37.62 68.13
CA PRO A 35 -11.84 -38.20 69.18
C PRO A 35 -12.13 -39.70 68.98
N THR A 36 -11.94 -40.25 67.78
CA THR A 36 -12.17 -41.69 67.51
C THR A 36 -10.90 -42.54 67.46
N THR A 37 -9.72 -41.92 67.31
CA THR A 37 -8.44 -42.64 67.17
C THR A 37 -7.45 -42.42 68.32
N ALA A 38 -7.62 -41.36 69.11
CA ALA A 38 -6.77 -41.03 70.25
C ALA A 38 -7.50 -41.21 71.60
N LEU A 39 -8.27 -42.30 71.73
CA LEU A 39 -9.01 -42.60 72.96
C LEU A 39 -8.05 -42.92 74.11
N LEU A 40 -8.21 -42.21 75.24
CA LEU A 40 -7.51 -42.52 76.47
C LEU A 40 -8.18 -43.71 77.18
N SER A 41 -7.40 -44.53 77.88
CA SER A 41 -7.97 -45.60 78.71
C SER A 41 -8.82 -44.99 79.84
N ALA A 42 -10.00 -45.57 80.08
CA ALA A 42 -10.90 -45.10 81.14
C ALA A 42 -10.40 -45.42 82.56
N GLY A 43 -9.49 -46.39 82.68
CA GLY A 43 -8.81 -46.79 83.91
C GLY A 43 -7.33 -47.13 83.65
N ALA A 44 -6.56 -47.36 84.72
CA ALA A 44 -5.15 -47.73 84.65
C ALA A 44 -4.92 -49.24 84.43
N ASP A 45 -6.00 -50.02 84.28
CA ASP A 45 -5.96 -51.45 84.07
C ASP A 45 -5.74 -51.83 82.60
N GLU A 46 -5.17 -53.02 82.38
CA GLU A 46 -4.84 -53.55 81.06
C GLU A 46 -6.08 -53.76 80.17
N VAL A 47 -7.25 -54.05 80.75
CA VAL A 47 -8.49 -54.28 79.99
C VAL A 47 -8.99 -52.97 79.39
N SER A 48 -8.97 -51.88 80.16
CA SER A 48 -9.29 -50.53 79.68
C SER A 48 -8.34 -50.05 78.59
N ALA A 49 -7.04 -50.36 78.70
CA ALA A 49 -6.04 -50.02 77.68
C ALA A 49 -6.24 -50.80 76.37
N VAL A 50 -6.52 -52.10 76.45
CA VAL A 50 -6.81 -52.95 75.27
C VAL A 50 -8.11 -52.53 74.59
N MET A 51 -9.16 -52.19 75.34
CA MET A 51 -10.42 -51.71 74.77
C MET A 51 -10.27 -50.35 74.09
N ALA A 52 -9.53 -49.40 74.67
CA ALA A 52 -9.22 -48.12 74.02
C ALA A 52 -8.46 -48.34 72.69
N THR A 53 -7.52 -49.30 72.67
CA THR A 53 -6.78 -49.69 71.46
C THR A 53 -7.69 -50.30 70.40
N LEU A 54 -8.64 -51.16 70.79
CA LEU A 54 -9.62 -51.76 69.88
C LEU A 54 -10.52 -50.69 69.24
N PHE A 55 -11.05 -49.76 70.03
CA PHE A 55 -11.88 -48.67 69.49
C PHE A 55 -11.08 -47.73 68.60
N ALA A 56 -9.82 -47.43 68.94
CA ALA A 56 -8.93 -46.66 68.08
C ALA A 56 -8.66 -47.34 66.74
N GLU A 57 -8.56 -48.68 66.71
CA GLU A 57 -8.44 -49.47 65.48
C GLU A 57 -9.70 -49.36 64.60
N TYR A 58 -10.89 -49.52 65.18
CA TYR A 58 -12.15 -49.29 64.46
C TYR A 58 -12.27 -47.84 63.93
N GLY A 59 -11.80 -46.85 64.72
CA GLY A 59 -11.74 -45.45 64.30
C GLY A 59 -10.87 -45.26 63.06
N ARG A 60 -9.69 -45.90 63.00
CA ARG A 60 -8.80 -45.85 61.82
C ARG A 60 -9.42 -46.51 60.59
N GLN A 61 -10.11 -47.63 60.75
CA GLN A 61 -10.83 -48.31 59.66
C GLN A 61 -11.98 -47.44 59.11
N TYR A 62 -12.75 -46.80 59.99
CA TYR A 62 -13.76 -45.82 59.59
C TYR A 62 -13.15 -44.67 58.78
N GLN A 63 -12.04 -44.10 59.24
CA GLN A 63 -11.38 -42.98 58.53
C GLN A 63 -10.84 -43.40 57.16
N ALA A 64 -10.32 -44.62 57.01
CA ALA A 64 -9.91 -45.16 55.72
C ALA A 64 -11.09 -45.31 54.75
N LEU A 65 -12.23 -45.82 55.22
CA LEU A 65 -13.45 -45.92 54.42
C LEU A 65 -14.03 -44.53 54.09
N ALA A 66 -14.04 -43.61 55.04
CA ALA A 66 -14.49 -42.24 54.84
C ALA A 66 -13.67 -41.52 53.76
N GLY A 67 -12.35 -41.75 53.72
CA GLY A 67 -11.48 -41.25 52.65
C GLY A 67 -11.81 -41.82 51.28
N GLN A 68 -12.13 -43.12 51.18
CA GLN A 68 -12.55 -43.75 49.91
C GLN A 68 -13.89 -43.20 49.41
N VAL A 69 -14.86 -43.01 50.32
CA VAL A 69 -16.17 -42.43 50.01
C VAL A 69 -16.04 -40.97 49.56
N ALA A 70 -15.19 -40.17 50.23
CA ALA A 70 -14.91 -38.79 49.82
C ALA A 70 -14.31 -38.71 48.40
N ALA A 71 -13.33 -39.57 48.09
CA ALA A 71 -12.74 -39.62 46.75
C ALA A 71 -13.76 -40.03 45.67
N SER A 72 -14.66 -40.97 45.99
CA SER A 72 -15.75 -41.38 45.10
C SER A 72 -16.75 -40.23 44.87
N TYR A 73 -17.09 -39.50 45.93
CA TYR A 73 -17.99 -38.34 45.86
C TYR A 73 -17.39 -37.18 45.04
N ASP A 74 -16.09 -36.92 45.18
CA ASP A 74 -15.37 -35.93 44.38
C ASP A 74 -15.32 -36.33 42.90
N GLN A 75 -15.16 -37.61 42.61
CA GLN A 75 -15.22 -38.12 41.23
C GLN A 75 -16.63 -37.97 40.65
N PHE A 76 -17.67 -38.32 41.42
CA PHE A 76 -19.07 -38.12 41.02
C PHE A 76 -19.34 -36.65 40.70
N THR A 77 -18.98 -35.73 41.61
CA THR A 77 -19.20 -34.29 41.44
C THR A 77 -18.47 -33.75 40.20
N ARG A 78 -17.23 -34.18 39.95
CA ARG A 78 -16.47 -33.82 38.73
C ARG A 78 -17.14 -34.35 37.46
N THR A 79 -17.64 -35.58 37.46
CA THR A 79 -18.34 -36.16 36.31
C THR A 79 -19.65 -35.43 36.03
N VAL A 80 -20.41 -35.07 37.07
CA VAL A 80 -21.64 -34.28 36.93
C VAL A 80 -21.32 -32.90 36.33
N LEU A 81 -20.30 -32.20 36.84
CA LEU A 81 -19.88 -30.90 36.31
C LEU A 81 -19.44 -30.98 34.84
N ALA A 82 -18.66 -31.99 34.48
CA ALA A 82 -18.25 -32.23 33.09
C ALA A 82 -19.45 -32.50 32.17
N GLY A 83 -20.44 -33.26 32.66
CA GLY A 83 -21.69 -33.49 31.94
C GLY A 83 -22.47 -32.20 31.69
N VAL A 84 -22.67 -31.37 32.73
CA VAL A 84 -23.38 -30.08 32.61
C VAL A 84 -22.71 -29.15 31.60
N ASN A 85 -21.38 -29.04 31.63
CA ASN A 85 -20.63 -28.22 30.67
C ASN A 85 -20.74 -28.75 29.23
N ALA A 86 -20.73 -30.07 29.04
CA ALA A 86 -20.92 -30.69 27.73
C ALA A 86 -22.33 -30.42 27.17
N TYR A 87 -23.36 -30.47 28.02
CA TYR A 87 -24.74 -30.12 27.64
C TYR A 87 -24.85 -28.63 27.24
N ALA A 88 -24.29 -27.71 28.03
CA ALA A 88 -24.32 -26.28 27.70
C ALA A 88 -23.60 -25.98 26.38
N ALA A 89 -22.44 -26.60 26.14
CA ALA A 89 -21.72 -26.47 24.87
C ALA A 89 -22.52 -27.03 23.68
N ALA A 90 -23.21 -28.15 23.88
CA ALA A 90 -24.08 -28.75 22.86
C ALA A 90 -25.29 -27.87 22.53
N GLU A 91 -25.89 -27.20 23.52
CA GLU A 91 -26.98 -26.24 23.28
C GLU A 91 -26.52 -25.04 22.46
N VAL A 92 -25.37 -24.46 22.77
CA VAL A 92 -24.80 -23.35 22.00
C VAL A 92 -24.52 -23.78 20.55
N ALA A 93 -23.88 -24.93 20.35
CA ALA A 93 -23.61 -25.48 19.02
C ALA A 93 -24.91 -25.72 18.22
N ASN A 94 -25.93 -26.28 18.87
CA ASN A 94 -27.24 -26.51 18.25
C ASN A 94 -27.96 -25.21 17.88
N ILE A 95 -27.91 -24.18 18.73
CA ILE A 95 -28.50 -22.86 18.45
C ILE A 95 -27.79 -22.18 17.28
N THR A 96 -26.45 -22.20 17.27
CA THR A 96 -25.67 -21.63 16.16
C THR A 96 -25.96 -22.34 14.84
N GLN A 97 -26.06 -23.68 14.88
CA GLN A 97 -26.36 -24.47 13.69
C GLN A 97 -27.79 -24.25 13.21
N LEU A 98 -28.78 -24.13 14.12
CA LEU A 98 -30.16 -23.80 13.78
C LEU A 98 -30.28 -22.40 13.16
N ALA A 99 -29.64 -21.38 13.76
CA ALA A 99 -29.65 -20.02 13.24
C ALA A 99 -29.01 -19.94 11.84
N THR A 100 -27.87 -20.62 11.64
CA THR A 100 -27.18 -20.67 10.36
C THR A 100 -27.99 -21.43 9.31
N ASN A 101 -28.55 -22.59 9.66
CA ASN A 101 -29.32 -23.41 8.73
C ASN A 101 -30.64 -22.75 8.32
N VAL A 102 -31.31 -22.05 9.23
CA VAL A 102 -32.55 -21.31 8.90
C VAL A 102 -32.24 -20.10 8.01
N ALA A 103 -31.17 -19.35 8.30
CA ALA A 103 -30.74 -18.25 7.44
C ALA A 103 -30.34 -18.74 6.04
N ASN A 104 -29.59 -19.84 5.95
CA ASN A 104 -29.19 -20.43 4.67
C ASN A 104 -30.39 -21.03 3.92
N ALA A 105 -31.30 -21.73 4.59
CA ALA A 105 -32.48 -22.33 3.94
C ALA A 105 -33.38 -21.28 3.26
N VAL A 106 -33.41 -20.04 3.78
CA VAL A 106 -34.16 -18.93 3.17
C VAL A 106 -33.31 -18.15 2.15
N ASN A 107 -32.01 -17.99 2.40
CA ASN A 107 -31.11 -17.28 1.49
C ASN A 107 -30.77 -18.06 0.23
N GLU A 108 -30.50 -19.37 0.32
CA GLU A 108 -30.00 -20.19 -0.78
C GLU A 108 -30.95 -20.20 -1.99
N PRO A 109 -32.28 -20.40 -1.84
CA PRO A 109 -33.18 -20.35 -2.99
C PRO A 109 -33.16 -18.99 -3.70
N VAL A 110 -33.06 -17.88 -2.94
CA VAL A 110 -33.03 -16.52 -3.50
C VAL A 110 -31.66 -16.24 -4.13
N LEU A 111 -30.58 -16.72 -3.53
CA LEU A 111 -29.22 -16.61 -4.03
C LEU A 111 -29.05 -17.39 -5.34
N GLU A 112 -29.55 -18.62 -5.42
CA GLU A 112 -29.55 -19.43 -6.64
C GLU A 112 -30.36 -18.77 -7.77
N LEU A 113 -31.52 -18.17 -7.45
CA LEU A 113 -32.40 -17.57 -8.44
C LEU A 113 -31.95 -16.18 -8.91
N THR A 114 -31.31 -15.39 -8.05
CA THR A 114 -31.02 -13.96 -8.32
C THR A 114 -29.54 -13.60 -8.28
N GLY A 115 -28.67 -14.50 -7.82
CA GLY A 115 -27.26 -14.23 -7.56
C GLY A 115 -27.01 -13.31 -6.36
N ARG A 116 -28.04 -13.00 -5.55
CA ARG A 116 -27.98 -12.10 -4.41
C ARG A 116 -28.85 -12.64 -3.26
N PRO A 117 -28.33 -12.70 -2.02
CA PRO A 117 -29.08 -13.27 -0.91
C PRO A 117 -30.26 -12.38 -0.52
N LEU A 118 -31.24 -12.94 0.20
CA LEU A 118 -32.35 -12.16 0.74
C LEU A 118 -31.89 -11.30 1.92
N PHE A 119 -31.00 -11.85 2.75
CA PHE A 119 -30.39 -11.22 3.92
C PHE A 119 -28.87 -11.37 3.89
N GLY A 120 -28.15 -10.32 4.30
CA GLY A 120 -26.70 -10.36 4.50
C GLY A 120 -26.01 -9.11 3.97
N ASN A 121 -24.81 -8.81 4.45
CA ASN A 121 -24.06 -7.66 3.92
C ASN A 121 -23.41 -8.02 2.59
N GLY A 122 -23.18 -6.99 1.78
CA GLY A 122 -22.43 -7.12 0.55
C GLY A 122 -20.95 -7.32 0.84
N ALA A 123 -20.30 -8.17 0.06
CA ALA A 123 -18.84 -8.34 0.13
C ALA A 123 -18.12 -7.02 -0.21
N ASP A 124 -17.06 -6.73 0.55
CA ASP A 124 -16.19 -5.59 0.29
C ASP A 124 -15.45 -5.74 -1.04
N GLY A 125 -15.20 -4.60 -1.68
CA GLY A 125 -14.29 -4.48 -2.79
C GLY A 125 -12.84 -4.65 -2.33
N TYR A 126 -12.00 -5.12 -3.23
CA TYR A 126 -10.57 -5.28 -3.04
C TYR A 126 -9.80 -4.62 -4.19
N THR A 127 -8.51 -4.36 -3.98
CA THR A 127 -7.59 -3.90 -5.03
C THR A 127 -7.18 -5.09 -5.89
N ASN A 128 -7.50 -5.07 -7.18
CA ASN A 128 -7.12 -6.15 -8.10
C ASN A 128 -5.64 -6.08 -8.52
N ALA A 129 -5.17 -7.06 -9.30
CA ALA A 129 -3.79 -7.15 -9.77
C ALA A 129 -3.33 -5.94 -10.61
N GLN A 130 -4.27 -5.19 -11.19
CA GLN A 130 -4.00 -3.97 -11.93
C GLN A 130 -3.99 -2.71 -11.05
N GLY A 131 -4.09 -2.85 -9.72
CA GLY A 131 -4.14 -1.71 -8.79
C GLY A 131 -5.49 -0.98 -8.80
N VAL A 132 -6.55 -1.57 -9.33
CA VAL A 132 -7.89 -0.97 -9.37
C VAL A 132 -8.72 -1.46 -8.18
N GLY A 133 -9.26 -0.52 -7.41
CA GLY A 133 -10.23 -0.79 -6.37
C GLY A 133 -11.56 -1.21 -6.98
N THR A 134 -11.95 -2.46 -6.73
CA THR A 134 -13.24 -3.00 -7.19
C THR A 134 -14.40 -2.42 -6.37
N ALA A 135 -15.58 -2.34 -6.98
CA ALA A 135 -16.77 -1.88 -6.26
C ALA A 135 -17.22 -2.91 -5.20
N GLY A 136 -17.72 -2.40 -4.08
CA GLY A 136 -18.39 -3.23 -3.07
C GLY A 136 -19.66 -3.86 -3.62
N LYS A 137 -19.95 -5.09 -3.22
CA LYS A 137 -21.16 -5.79 -3.63
C LYS A 137 -22.38 -5.22 -2.89
N PRO A 138 -23.59 -5.33 -3.48
CA PRO A 138 -24.79 -4.92 -2.77
C PRO A 138 -25.09 -5.84 -1.58
N GLY A 139 -25.72 -5.29 -0.53
CA GLY A 139 -26.29 -6.06 0.59
C GLY A 139 -27.42 -6.99 0.13
N GLY A 140 -28.04 -7.78 0.99
CA GLY A 140 -29.16 -8.66 0.64
C GLY A 140 -30.36 -7.86 0.11
N TRP A 141 -31.30 -8.51 -0.56
CA TRP A 141 -32.46 -7.80 -1.14
C TRP A 141 -33.32 -7.08 -0.09
N LEU A 142 -33.57 -7.71 1.05
CA LEU A 142 -34.42 -7.14 2.11
C LEU A 142 -33.61 -6.46 3.20
N TYR A 143 -32.62 -7.17 3.75
CA TYR A 143 -31.78 -6.63 4.82
C TYR A 143 -30.31 -6.84 4.51
N GLY A 144 -29.54 -5.77 4.62
CA GLY A 144 -28.09 -5.86 4.48
C GLY A 144 -27.46 -4.54 4.08
N ASN A 145 -26.30 -4.28 4.65
CA ASN A 145 -25.48 -3.15 4.26
C ASN A 145 -24.75 -3.46 2.97
N GLY A 146 -24.49 -2.44 2.16
CA GLY A 146 -23.59 -2.58 1.01
C GLY A 146 -22.14 -2.77 1.46
N GLY A 147 -21.37 -3.52 0.68
CA GLY A 147 -19.92 -3.68 0.90
C GLY A 147 -19.17 -2.38 0.63
N THR A 148 -18.07 -2.16 1.32
CA THR A 148 -17.17 -1.04 1.07
C THR A 148 -16.49 -1.16 -0.30
N GLY A 149 -16.16 -0.05 -0.94
CA GLY A 149 -15.38 -0.05 -2.17
C GLY A 149 -13.89 -0.29 -1.92
N GLY A 150 -13.21 -0.98 -2.84
CA GLY A 150 -11.77 -1.25 -2.73
C GLY A 150 -10.91 -0.01 -2.97
N ILE A 151 -9.68 -0.03 -2.46
CA ILE A 151 -8.70 1.06 -2.65
C ILE A 151 -8.09 0.97 -4.06
N SER A 152 -7.97 2.11 -4.75
CA SER A 152 -7.27 2.21 -6.03
C SER A 152 -5.86 2.76 -5.85
N THR A 153 -4.87 2.07 -6.43
CA THR A 153 -3.47 2.49 -6.53
C THR A 153 -3.06 2.86 -7.95
N ARG A 154 -3.91 2.57 -8.94
CA ARG A 154 -3.65 2.83 -10.36
C ARG A 154 -3.87 4.30 -10.73
N ALA A 155 -2.97 4.80 -11.59
CA ALA A 155 -3.04 6.14 -12.18
C ALA A 155 -4.41 6.45 -12.80
N GLY A 156 -4.98 7.59 -12.42
CA GLY A 156 -6.25 8.10 -12.95
C GLY A 156 -7.50 7.31 -12.58
N VAL A 157 -7.39 6.29 -11.71
CA VAL A 157 -8.53 5.44 -11.34
C VAL A 157 -9.10 5.89 -9.99
N PRO A 158 -10.41 6.23 -9.92
CA PRO A 158 -11.07 6.49 -8.66
C PRO A 158 -11.03 5.30 -7.72
N GLY A 159 -11.19 5.52 -6.42
CA GLY A 159 -11.48 4.42 -5.52
C GLY A 159 -12.77 3.67 -5.92
N GLY A 160 -12.89 2.40 -5.54
CA GLY A 160 -14.06 1.58 -5.87
C GLY A 160 -15.34 2.18 -5.29
N ALA A 161 -16.47 2.08 -6.00
CA ALA A 161 -17.75 2.53 -5.44
C ALA A 161 -18.19 1.62 -4.28
N GLY A 162 -18.85 2.19 -3.27
CA GLY A 162 -19.54 1.42 -2.24
C GLY A 162 -20.78 0.72 -2.79
N GLY A 163 -21.08 -0.46 -2.26
CA GLY A 163 -22.24 -1.26 -2.65
C GLY A 163 -23.55 -0.64 -2.18
N ALA A 164 -24.63 -0.85 -2.92
CA ALA A 164 -25.96 -0.46 -2.48
C ALA A 164 -26.42 -1.32 -1.28
N ALA A 165 -27.22 -0.75 -0.39
CA ALA A 165 -27.91 -1.51 0.64
C ALA A 165 -29.01 -2.44 0.08
N GLY A 166 -29.56 -3.27 0.95
CA GLY A 166 -30.89 -3.85 0.76
C GLY A 166 -32.01 -2.83 0.94
N LEU A 167 -33.26 -3.31 0.96
CA LEU A 167 -34.41 -2.47 1.26
C LEU A 167 -34.21 -1.75 2.61
N ILE A 168 -33.72 -2.47 3.60
CA ILE A 168 -33.26 -1.96 4.89
C ILE A 168 -31.75 -2.19 5.01
N GLY A 169 -31.00 -1.13 5.29
CA GLY A 169 -29.56 -1.20 5.49
C GLY A 169 -28.85 0.08 5.05
N THR A 170 -27.58 0.20 5.41
CA THR A 170 -26.73 1.33 5.03
C THR A 170 -25.97 1.03 3.75
N GLY A 171 -25.83 2.02 2.88
CA GLY A 171 -24.95 1.90 1.72
C GLY A 171 -23.48 1.73 2.15
N GLY A 172 -22.70 1.00 1.36
CA GLY A 172 -21.28 0.80 1.63
C GLY A 172 -20.46 2.07 1.42
N THR A 173 -19.37 2.25 2.15
CA THR A 173 -18.48 3.39 1.94
C THR A 173 -17.74 3.27 0.61
N GLY A 174 -17.51 4.39 -0.08
CA GLY A 174 -16.62 4.41 -1.23
C GLY A 174 -15.18 4.11 -0.84
N GLY A 175 -14.46 3.40 -1.69
CA GLY A 175 -13.04 3.14 -1.56
C GLY A 175 -12.20 4.38 -1.79
N SER A 176 -11.00 4.43 -1.22
CA SER A 176 -10.10 5.57 -1.41
C SER A 176 -9.23 5.41 -2.67
N SER A 177 -8.63 6.51 -3.15
CA SER A 177 -7.54 6.45 -4.13
C SER A 177 -6.25 6.99 -3.52
N VAL A 178 -5.11 6.38 -3.84
CA VAL A 178 -3.79 6.84 -3.34
C VAL A 178 -2.99 7.64 -4.37
N TYR A 179 -3.43 7.63 -5.64
CA TYR A 179 -2.75 8.27 -6.75
C TYR A 179 -3.14 9.76 -6.87
N GLY A 180 -2.16 10.62 -7.14
CA GLY A 180 -2.32 12.07 -7.24
C GLY A 180 -3.37 12.49 -8.25
N GLY A 181 -4.26 13.40 -7.85
CA GLY A 181 -5.38 13.89 -8.65
C GLY A 181 -6.54 12.90 -8.81
N ALA A 182 -6.39 11.64 -8.40
CA ALA A 182 -7.45 10.64 -8.54
C ALA A 182 -8.52 10.83 -7.44
N PRO A 183 -9.82 10.79 -7.79
CA PRO A 183 -10.88 10.99 -6.83
C PRO A 183 -11.13 9.76 -5.95
N GLY A 184 -11.85 9.96 -4.86
CA GLY A 184 -12.38 8.85 -4.08
C GLY A 184 -13.58 8.18 -4.76
N GLY A 185 -13.88 6.94 -4.37
CA GLY A 185 -15.06 6.22 -4.84
C GLY A 185 -16.35 6.78 -4.27
N ALA A 186 -17.43 6.72 -5.03
CA ALA A 186 -18.74 7.13 -4.53
C ALA A 186 -19.23 6.19 -3.41
N GLY A 187 -19.93 6.72 -2.42
CA GLY A 187 -20.65 5.94 -1.43
C GLY A 187 -21.88 5.25 -2.03
N GLY A 188 -22.18 4.05 -1.53
CA GLY A 188 -23.34 3.28 -1.96
C GLY A 188 -24.66 3.88 -1.46
N PRO A 189 -25.77 3.76 -2.21
CA PRO A 189 -27.06 4.25 -1.77
C PRO A 189 -27.73 3.30 -0.76
N ALA A 190 -28.53 3.86 0.14
CA ALA A 190 -29.63 3.13 0.80
C ALA A 190 -30.91 3.16 -0.07
N ILE A 191 -31.87 2.29 0.24
CA ILE A 191 -33.08 2.11 -0.59
C ILE A 191 -34.34 2.63 0.10
N LEU A 192 -34.89 1.92 1.09
CA LEU A 192 -36.13 2.32 1.77
C LEU A 192 -35.85 2.91 3.14
N ILE A 193 -35.08 2.20 3.97
CA ILE A 193 -34.69 2.62 5.32
C ILE A 193 -33.19 2.40 5.50
N GLY A 194 -32.47 3.47 5.80
CA GLY A 194 -31.05 3.44 6.13
C GLY A 194 -30.28 4.59 5.52
N ASP A 195 -29.03 4.72 5.96
CA ASP A 195 -28.16 5.81 5.57
C ASP A 195 -27.39 5.50 4.27
N GLY A 196 -27.16 6.51 3.45
CA GLY A 196 -26.22 6.39 2.35
C GLY A 196 -24.78 6.22 2.87
N GLY A 197 -23.98 5.43 2.16
CA GLY A 197 -22.57 5.24 2.51
C GLY A 197 -21.76 6.51 2.27
N THR A 198 -20.72 6.75 3.06
CA THR A 198 -19.81 7.89 2.84
C THR A 198 -19.03 7.72 1.54
N GLY A 199 -18.66 8.81 0.87
CA GLY A 199 -17.69 8.76 -0.21
C GLY A 199 -16.28 8.40 0.30
N GLY A 200 -15.46 7.84 -0.56
CA GLY A 200 -14.07 7.51 -0.27
C GLY A 200 -13.14 8.73 -0.35
N ALA A 201 -11.97 8.66 0.30
CA ALA A 201 -10.98 9.73 0.23
C ALA A 201 -10.28 9.76 -1.13
N SER A 202 -9.88 10.96 -1.57
CA SER A 202 -9.10 11.12 -2.79
C SER A 202 -7.60 10.93 -2.56
N GLY A 203 -6.86 10.73 -3.65
CA GLY A 203 -5.42 10.95 -3.62
C GLY A 203 -5.09 12.44 -3.49
N PRO A 204 -3.82 12.80 -3.23
CA PRO A 204 -3.41 14.19 -3.09
C PRO A 204 -3.73 15.02 -4.35
N GLY A 205 -4.32 16.20 -4.19
CA GLY A 205 -4.81 17.02 -5.30
C GLY A 205 -6.11 16.52 -5.96
N GLY A 206 -6.70 15.43 -5.45
CA GLY A 206 -7.96 14.88 -5.91
C GLY A 206 -9.18 15.41 -5.15
N VAL A 207 -10.36 14.99 -5.60
CA VAL A 207 -11.64 15.30 -4.95
C VAL A 207 -12.22 14.05 -4.27
N GLY A 208 -12.71 14.20 -3.05
CA GLY A 208 -13.37 13.12 -2.33
C GLY A 208 -14.59 12.60 -3.09
N GLY A 209 -14.87 11.30 -2.93
CA GLY A 209 -16.02 10.69 -3.56
C GLY A 209 -17.34 11.30 -3.08
N ILE A 210 -18.37 11.31 -3.93
CA ILE A 210 -19.70 11.74 -3.49
C ILE A 210 -20.27 10.75 -2.48
N GLY A 211 -21.02 11.24 -1.50
CA GLY A 211 -21.77 10.38 -0.58
C GLY A 211 -22.98 9.72 -1.23
N GLY A 212 -23.39 8.59 -0.67
CA GLY A 212 -24.54 7.82 -1.10
C GLY A 212 -25.87 8.48 -0.73
N ARG A 213 -26.92 8.15 -1.47
CA ARG A 213 -28.28 8.62 -1.18
C ARG A 213 -28.86 7.94 0.05
N ALA A 214 -29.67 8.66 0.83
CA ALA A 214 -30.44 8.12 1.94
C ALA A 214 -31.60 7.22 1.46
N GLY A 215 -32.14 6.41 2.37
CA GLY A 215 -33.38 5.67 2.16
C GLY A 215 -34.58 6.60 1.98
N LEU A 216 -35.56 6.15 1.20
CA LEU A 216 -36.75 6.92 0.83
C LEU A 216 -37.62 7.34 2.03
N LEU A 217 -37.76 6.46 3.04
CA LEU A 217 -38.63 6.70 4.19
C LEU A 217 -37.88 7.21 5.41
N TRP A 218 -36.63 6.78 5.59
CA TRP A 218 -35.79 7.19 6.73
C TRP A 218 -34.31 6.97 6.42
N GLY A 219 -33.48 7.92 6.88
CA GLY A 219 -32.01 7.86 6.80
C GLY A 219 -31.39 9.19 6.41
N HIS A 220 -30.08 9.26 6.52
CA HIS A 220 -29.25 10.39 6.13
C HIS A 220 -28.48 10.10 4.84
N THR A 221 -28.21 11.14 4.05
CA THR A 221 -27.28 11.01 2.93
C THR A 221 -25.88 10.80 3.46
N GLY A 222 -25.10 9.94 2.81
CA GLY A 222 -23.70 9.79 3.13
C GLY A 222 -22.96 11.10 2.95
N THR A 223 -21.97 11.34 3.79
CA THR A 223 -21.08 12.49 3.62
C THR A 223 -20.19 12.27 2.39
N ALA A 224 -19.76 13.36 1.76
CA ALA A 224 -18.68 13.27 0.79
C ALA A 224 -17.40 12.76 1.46
N GLY A 225 -16.56 12.08 0.69
CA GLY A 225 -15.24 11.68 1.12
C GLY A 225 -14.30 12.88 1.25
N ILE A 226 -13.16 12.66 1.89
CA ILE A 226 -12.16 13.70 2.11
C ILE A 226 -11.46 14.01 0.77
N SER A 227 -11.46 15.28 0.38
CA SER A 227 -10.56 15.79 -0.67
C SER A 227 -9.19 16.08 -0.04
N THR A 228 -8.17 15.37 -0.50
CA THR A 228 -6.80 15.52 0.01
C THR A 228 -6.09 16.63 -0.76
N LEU A 229 -5.72 17.72 -0.10
CA LEU A 229 -4.94 18.79 -0.73
C LEU A 229 -3.50 18.32 -1.03
N LEU A 230 -2.88 18.93 -2.05
CA LEU A 230 -1.44 18.81 -2.23
C LEU A 230 -0.72 19.57 -1.13
N SER A 231 0.40 19.03 -0.66
CA SER A 231 1.32 19.81 0.18
C SER A 231 1.88 21.00 -0.62
N PRO A 232 2.29 22.10 0.02
CA PRO A 232 2.75 23.31 -0.68
C PRO A 232 3.93 23.09 -1.64
N ASN A 233 4.69 22.01 -1.45
CA ASN A 233 5.84 21.62 -2.25
C ASN A 233 5.55 20.48 -3.23
N GLN A 234 4.30 20.01 -3.33
CA GLN A 234 3.90 18.92 -4.20
C GLN A 234 3.17 19.43 -5.45
N THR A 235 3.35 18.72 -6.55
CA THR A 235 2.60 18.89 -7.80
C THR A 235 2.30 17.53 -8.42
N LEU A 236 1.36 17.50 -9.36
CA LEU A 236 0.95 16.27 -10.03
C LEU A 236 1.82 16.00 -11.25
N ILE A 237 2.16 14.72 -11.44
CA ILE A 237 2.75 14.22 -12.67
C ILE A 237 1.89 13.11 -13.27
N TYR A 238 1.97 13.00 -14.59
CA TYR A 238 1.32 11.94 -15.36
C TYR A 238 2.39 11.14 -16.10
N VAL A 239 2.06 9.91 -16.47
CA VAL A 239 2.98 9.05 -17.20
C VAL A 239 2.49 8.91 -18.63
N ASP A 240 3.34 9.23 -19.61
CA ASP A 240 3.00 9.08 -21.02
C ASP A 240 3.02 7.61 -21.49
N GLN A 241 2.72 7.38 -22.77
CA GLN A 241 2.71 6.04 -23.36
C GLN A 241 4.09 5.36 -23.40
N TYR A 242 5.17 6.12 -23.19
CA TYR A 242 6.55 5.63 -23.17
C TYR A 242 7.09 5.46 -21.73
N GLY A 243 6.29 5.80 -20.72
CA GLY A 243 6.66 5.71 -19.31
C GLY A 243 7.34 6.98 -18.76
N ASN A 244 7.40 8.07 -19.52
CA ASN A 244 8.04 9.30 -19.05
C ASN A 244 7.15 10.04 -18.05
N PRO A 245 7.72 10.57 -16.95
CA PRO A 245 6.99 11.48 -16.06
C PRO A 245 6.83 12.86 -16.71
N LEU A 246 5.59 13.27 -16.90
CA LEU A 246 5.21 14.57 -17.45
C LEU A 246 4.72 15.50 -16.35
N LEU A 247 5.27 16.72 -16.34
CA LEU A 247 4.83 17.83 -15.51
C LEU A 247 4.32 18.96 -16.39
N ASN A 248 3.15 19.52 -16.07
CA ASN A 248 2.72 20.76 -16.73
C ASN A 248 3.43 21.95 -16.08
N ILE A 249 4.09 22.78 -16.90
CA ILE A 249 4.73 24.02 -16.45
C ILE A 249 4.26 25.21 -17.30
N SER A 250 4.39 26.42 -16.75
CA SER A 250 4.28 27.68 -17.50
C SER A 250 5.59 28.46 -17.39
N VAL A 251 6.08 28.96 -18.52
CA VAL A 251 7.35 29.70 -18.61
C VAL A 251 7.06 31.15 -18.98
N GLY A 252 7.51 32.08 -18.14
CA GLY A 252 7.36 33.52 -18.36
C GLY A 252 5.91 34.00 -18.54
N GLY A 253 4.94 33.32 -17.91
CA GLY A 253 3.52 33.59 -18.10
C GLY A 253 2.92 33.03 -19.41
N GLY A 254 3.67 32.19 -20.12
CA GLY A 254 3.19 31.43 -21.28
C GLY A 254 2.16 30.34 -20.93
N PRO A 255 1.68 29.57 -21.92
CA PRO A 255 0.71 28.51 -21.68
C PRO A 255 1.26 27.43 -20.74
N SER A 256 0.36 26.75 -20.02
CA SER A 256 0.71 25.59 -19.21
C SER A 256 0.78 24.34 -20.09
N LEU A 257 1.98 23.82 -20.34
CA LEU A 257 2.23 22.70 -21.25
C LEU A 257 3.13 21.63 -20.61
N PRO A 258 3.02 20.35 -21.04
CA PRO A 258 3.74 19.24 -20.43
C PRO A 258 5.22 19.21 -20.80
N VAL A 259 6.10 19.01 -19.82
CA VAL A 259 7.52 18.73 -20.00
C VAL A 259 7.86 17.37 -19.41
N ILE A 260 8.83 16.68 -20.01
CA ILE A 260 9.40 15.46 -19.44
C ILE A 260 10.30 15.84 -18.27
N VAL A 261 10.01 15.32 -17.09
CA VAL A 261 10.91 15.43 -15.92
C VAL A 261 12.05 14.45 -16.12
N ASP A 262 13.24 14.97 -16.35
CA ASP A 262 14.38 14.21 -16.82
C ASP A 262 15.53 14.31 -15.81
N SER A 263 15.77 13.24 -15.05
CA SER A 263 16.93 13.18 -14.16
C SER A 263 18.25 13.00 -14.90
N GLY A 264 18.21 12.57 -16.18
CA GLY A 264 19.35 12.40 -17.07
C GLY A 264 19.95 13.69 -17.63
N SER A 265 19.22 14.81 -17.58
CA SER A 265 19.64 16.13 -18.06
C SER A 265 19.56 17.23 -16.99
N THR A 266 20.19 18.39 -17.24
CA THR A 266 20.22 19.54 -16.33
C THR A 266 19.64 20.79 -17.01
N GLY A 267 18.57 21.34 -16.43
CA GLY A 267 17.95 22.61 -16.80
C GLY A 267 16.81 22.50 -17.82
N LEU A 268 16.20 23.62 -18.20
CA LEU A 268 14.95 23.65 -18.96
C LEU A 268 15.19 24.07 -20.41
N LEU A 269 14.87 23.18 -21.37
CA LEU A 269 14.80 23.48 -22.79
C LEU A 269 13.37 23.26 -23.28
N VAL A 270 12.78 24.30 -23.86
CA VAL A 270 11.42 24.27 -24.37
C VAL A 270 11.34 24.70 -25.84
N PRO A 271 10.39 24.14 -26.59
CA PRO A 271 9.96 24.67 -27.89
C PRO A 271 9.42 26.12 -27.79
N PRO A 272 9.43 26.89 -28.91
CA PRO A 272 8.93 28.27 -28.93
C PRO A 272 7.50 28.47 -28.41
N GLN A 273 6.60 27.51 -28.57
CA GLN A 273 5.20 27.64 -28.15
C GLN A 273 4.98 27.64 -26.63
N TYR A 274 6.00 27.31 -25.84
CA TYR A 274 5.92 27.34 -24.36
C TYR A 274 6.03 28.75 -23.80
N VAL A 275 6.50 29.70 -24.62
CA VAL A 275 6.81 31.06 -24.20
C VAL A 275 6.18 32.08 -25.12
N ASN A 276 5.94 33.28 -24.60
CA ASN A 276 5.77 34.44 -25.44
C ASN A 276 7.14 35.12 -25.58
N VAL A 277 7.90 34.78 -26.63
CA VAL A 277 9.27 35.27 -26.84
C VAL A 277 9.34 36.81 -26.81
N ALA A 278 8.33 37.50 -27.34
CA ALA A 278 8.28 38.96 -27.34
C ALA A 278 8.19 39.56 -25.92
N ALA A 279 7.71 38.80 -24.93
CA ALA A 279 7.60 39.21 -23.54
C ALA A 279 8.80 38.79 -22.67
N LEU A 280 9.74 37.98 -23.19
CA LEU A 280 10.90 37.50 -22.42
C LEU A 280 12.04 38.52 -22.32
N GLY A 281 12.02 39.58 -23.13
CA GLY A 281 13.14 40.51 -23.27
C GLY A 281 14.26 39.96 -24.18
N PRO A 282 15.44 40.59 -24.20
CA PRO A 282 16.54 40.13 -25.05
C PRO A 282 17.12 38.79 -24.56
N PRO A 283 17.60 37.93 -25.48
CA PRO A 283 18.34 36.73 -25.11
C PRO A 283 19.55 37.03 -24.22
N THR A 284 19.76 36.22 -23.20
CA THR A 284 20.92 36.28 -22.32
C THR A 284 22.12 35.48 -22.84
N GLY A 285 21.91 34.66 -23.88
CA GLY A 285 22.94 33.83 -24.48
C GLY A 285 22.39 32.89 -25.56
N THR A 286 23.27 32.09 -26.14
CA THR A 286 22.97 31.06 -27.13
C THR A 286 23.72 29.78 -26.80
N GLY A 287 23.24 28.65 -27.30
CA GLY A 287 23.91 27.37 -27.16
C GLY A 287 23.30 26.31 -28.07
N SER A 288 23.82 25.09 -27.99
CA SER A 288 23.25 23.94 -28.67
C SER A 288 23.33 22.69 -27.80
N VAL A 289 22.43 21.74 -28.03
CA VAL A 289 22.40 20.43 -27.38
C VAL A 289 22.13 19.35 -28.42
N SER A 290 22.50 18.11 -28.12
CA SER A 290 22.19 16.98 -28.98
C SER A 290 21.69 15.77 -28.19
N TYR A 291 20.71 15.07 -28.75
CA TYR A 291 20.09 13.87 -28.18
C TYR A 291 20.15 12.72 -29.19
N GLY A 292 20.38 11.50 -28.72
CA GLY A 292 20.34 10.29 -29.54
C GLY A 292 21.67 9.54 -29.68
N LEU A 293 21.56 8.25 -30.02
CA LEU A 293 22.64 7.27 -29.92
C LEU A 293 23.44 7.05 -31.21
N SER A 294 22.91 7.46 -32.38
CA SER A 294 23.54 7.27 -33.69
C SER A 294 23.81 8.61 -34.39
N ASN A 295 24.82 8.69 -35.26
CA ASN A 295 25.16 9.94 -35.95
C ASN A 295 24.09 10.40 -36.96
N THR A 296 23.37 9.47 -37.59
CA THR A 296 22.31 9.77 -38.56
C THR A 296 20.96 10.05 -37.91
N GLY A 297 20.73 9.56 -36.70
CA GLY A 297 19.50 9.79 -35.92
C GLY A 297 19.65 10.78 -34.76
N ARG A 298 20.83 11.42 -34.60
CA ARG A 298 21.07 12.38 -33.53
C ARG A 298 20.32 13.67 -33.80
N LEU A 299 19.46 14.07 -32.88
CA LEU A 299 18.77 15.35 -32.88
C LEU A 299 19.73 16.41 -32.36
N TYR A 300 19.95 17.47 -33.12
CA TYR A 300 20.66 18.67 -32.68
C TYR A 300 19.66 19.81 -32.55
N ILE A 301 19.79 20.61 -31.50
CA ILE A 301 18.91 21.74 -31.20
C ILE A 301 19.79 22.92 -30.84
N ASP A 302 19.68 24.01 -31.60
CA ASP A 302 20.21 25.30 -31.22
C ASP A 302 19.15 26.08 -30.45
N TYR A 303 19.57 26.87 -29.47
CA TYR A 303 18.67 27.63 -28.62
C TYR A 303 19.24 28.99 -28.22
N GLN A 304 18.34 29.85 -27.78
CA GLN A 304 18.64 31.07 -27.05
C GLN A 304 18.23 30.92 -25.59
N THR A 305 18.99 31.49 -24.67
CA THR A 305 18.67 31.48 -23.24
C THR A 305 18.02 32.79 -22.83
N TYR A 306 17.10 32.70 -21.87
CA TYR A 306 16.39 33.83 -21.28
C TYR A 306 16.33 33.66 -19.76
N GLN A 307 16.23 34.76 -19.03
CA GLN A 307 15.95 34.77 -17.59
C GLN A 307 14.48 35.08 -17.36
N THR A 308 13.72 34.13 -16.84
CA THR A 308 12.28 34.29 -16.65
C THR A 308 11.74 33.39 -15.53
N THR A 309 10.49 33.60 -15.13
CA THR A 309 9.83 32.76 -14.12
C THR A 309 9.43 31.42 -14.71
N VAL A 310 9.51 30.35 -13.92
CA VAL A 310 8.94 29.03 -14.25
C VAL A 310 7.96 28.64 -13.15
N ASN A 311 6.71 28.39 -13.53
CA ASN A 311 5.67 27.90 -12.65
C ASN A 311 5.51 26.39 -12.85
N PHE A 312 5.74 25.62 -11.79
CA PHE A 312 5.68 24.15 -11.75
C PHE A 312 4.32 23.60 -11.31
N GLY A 313 3.30 24.46 -11.18
CA GLY A 313 1.99 24.13 -10.65
C GLY A 313 1.89 24.32 -9.14
N ASN A 314 0.66 24.26 -8.61
CA ASN A 314 0.36 24.40 -7.18
C ASN A 314 0.96 25.65 -6.49
N GLY A 315 1.19 26.73 -7.25
CA GLY A 315 1.83 27.95 -6.74
C GLY A 315 3.34 27.89 -6.55
N ILE A 316 3.99 26.81 -7.00
CA ILE A 316 5.43 26.61 -6.95
C ILE A 316 6.05 27.36 -8.14
N VAL A 317 6.61 28.54 -7.89
CA VAL A 317 7.12 29.44 -8.93
C VAL A 317 8.55 29.87 -8.63
N SER A 318 9.44 29.77 -9.61
CA SER A 318 10.77 30.35 -9.51
C SER A 318 10.72 31.88 -9.69
N PRO A 319 11.46 32.67 -8.88
CA PRO A 319 11.56 34.11 -9.07
C PRO A 319 12.24 34.49 -10.39
N SER A 320 13.27 33.74 -10.79
CA SER A 320 13.93 33.83 -12.09
C SER A 320 14.77 32.57 -12.31
N ALA A 321 14.65 31.96 -13.47
CA ALA A 321 15.42 30.80 -13.88
C ALA A 321 15.87 30.94 -15.34
N THR A 322 17.03 30.35 -15.65
CA THR A 322 17.52 30.28 -17.03
C THR A 322 16.69 29.27 -17.80
N VAL A 323 16.13 29.69 -18.93
CA VAL A 323 15.36 28.82 -19.82
C VAL A 323 15.92 28.90 -21.24
N ALA A 324 16.19 27.75 -21.85
CA ALA A 324 16.51 27.63 -23.26
C ALA A 324 15.21 27.56 -24.08
N VAL A 325 15.12 28.39 -25.12
CA VAL A 325 14.06 28.34 -26.12
C VAL A 325 14.69 27.91 -27.44
N ALA A 326 14.24 26.78 -27.98
CA ALA A 326 14.76 26.24 -29.22
C ALA A 326 14.55 27.22 -30.39
N THR A 327 15.59 27.44 -31.20
CA THR A 327 15.56 28.33 -32.37
C THR A 327 15.61 27.55 -33.68
N SER A 328 16.35 26.44 -33.71
CA SER A 328 16.48 25.54 -34.85
C SER A 328 16.77 24.12 -34.37
N ALA A 329 16.38 23.13 -35.16
CA ALA A 329 16.73 21.74 -34.91
C ALA A 329 16.91 20.96 -36.21
N TYR A 330 17.71 19.89 -36.17
CA TYR A 330 17.94 19.00 -37.30
C TYR A 330 18.35 17.58 -36.87
N LEU A 331 18.11 16.59 -37.73
CA LEU A 331 18.54 15.20 -37.52
C LEU A 331 19.82 14.88 -38.28
N GLY A 332 20.89 14.57 -37.56
CA GLY A 332 22.19 14.17 -38.07
C GLY A 332 22.95 15.32 -38.75
N THR A 333 22.41 15.85 -39.84
CA THR A 333 22.98 16.95 -40.62
C THR A 333 22.01 18.12 -40.75
N PRO A 334 22.50 19.37 -40.86
CA PRO A 334 21.64 20.54 -41.05
C PRO A 334 20.72 20.49 -42.28
N SER A 335 21.00 19.62 -43.25
CA SER A 335 20.15 19.39 -44.43
C SER A 335 18.83 18.67 -44.13
N HIS A 336 18.65 18.16 -42.91
CA HIS A 336 17.42 17.50 -42.44
C HIS A 336 16.79 18.30 -41.29
N PRO A 337 16.23 19.49 -41.56
CA PRO A 337 15.68 20.36 -40.53
C PRO A 337 14.43 19.73 -39.90
N ILE A 338 14.29 19.95 -38.60
CA ILE A 338 13.10 19.63 -37.81
C ILE A 338 12.49 20.94 -37.35
N ASP A 339 11.17 21.06 -37.49
CA ASP A 339 10.42 22.18 -36.94
C ASP A 339 10.56 22.20 -35.41
N PRO A 340 11.11 23.27 -34.81
CA PRO A 340 11.28 23.35 -33.36
C PRO A 340 10.00 23.17 -32.55
N SER A 341 8.83 23.44 -33.14
CA SER A 341 7.54 23.23 -32.48
C SER A 341 7.19 21.75 -32.23
N LEU A 342 7.83 20.84 -32.96
CA LEU A 342 7.64 19.39 -32.81
C LEU A 342 8.58 18.75 -31.78
N LEU A 343 9.48 19.53 -31.19
CA LEU A 343 10.46 19.02 -30.24
C LEU A 343 9.77 18.66 -28.91
N PRO A 344 10.19 17.57 -28.25
CA PRO A 344 9.86 17.35 -26.85
C PRO A 344 10.49 18.44 -25.98
N ALA A 345 9.84 18.74 -24.86
CA ALA A 345 10.35 19.68 -23.86
C ALA A 345 10.87 18.91 -22.66
N TYR A 346 12.06 19.26 -22.18
CA TYR A 346 12.72 18.57 -21.07
C TYR A 346 12.95 19.53 -19.91
N LEU A 347 12.51 19.11 -18.73
CA LEU A 347 12.91 19.68 -17.45
C LEU A 347 13.98 18.79 -16.84
N GLY A 348 15.24 19.14 -17.11
CA GLY A 348 16.40 18.51 -16.51
C GLY A 348 16.49 18.81 -15.02
N VAL A 349 16.30 17.78 -14.19
CA VAL A 349 16.38 17.86 -12.72
C VAL A 349 17.63 17.20 -12.15
N GLY A 350 18.40 16.48 -13.00
CA GLY A 350 19.69 15.96 -12.61
C GLY A 350 20.67 17.12 -12.40
N PRO A 351 21.38 17.22 -11.27
CA PRO A 351 22.54 18.11 -11.17
C PRO A 351 23.69 17.61 -12.07
N ASN A 352 24.68 18.46 -12.32
CA ASN A 352 26.05 18.05 -12.67
C ASN A 352 26.30 17.14 -13.90
N ASN A 353 25.38 16.98 -14.84
CA ASN A 353 25.73 16.44 -16.17
C ASN A 353 26.21 17.54 -17.14
N MET A 354 26.09 18.82 -16.77
CA MET A 354 26.47 20.00 -17.56
C MET A 354 25.76 20.09 -18.93
N PHE A 355 24.60 19.45 -19.09
CA PHE A 355 23.88 19.39 -20.36
C PHE A 355 22.37 19.63 -20.21
N PRO A 356 21.78 20.66 -20.86
CA PRO A 356 22.44 21.82 -21.47
C PRO A 356 22.98 22.85 -20.47
N PHE A 357 22.66 22.75 -19.18
CA PHE A 357 23.03 23.75 -18.18
C PHE A 357 23.87 23.18 -17.03
N ALA A 358 24.56 24.06 -16.30
CA ALA A 358 25.35 23.68 -15.11
C ALA A 358 24.49 23.49 -13.85
N THR A 359 23.30 24.10 -13.79
CA THR A 359 22.41 24.07 -12.63
C THR A 359 20.99 23.68 -13.05
N PRO A 360 20.32 22.77 -12.33
CA PRO A 360 18.97 22.36 -12.68
C PRO A 360 17.97 23.48 -12.37
N THR A 361 16.87 23.55 -13.12
CA THR A 361 15.93 24.69 -13.06
C THR A 361 15.27 24.84 -11.69
N ASN A 362 15.02 23.73 -10.99
CA ASN A 362 14.46 23.72 -9.64
C ASN A 362 15.43 24.28 -8.58
N ALA A 363 16.73 24.39 -8.86
CA ALA A 363 17.67 25.07 -7.96
C ALA A 363 17.36 26.58 -7.82
N ALA A 364 16.64 27.15 -8.78
CA ALA A 364 16.19 28.54 -8.73
C ALA A 364 14.96 28.76 -7.83
N LEU A 365 14.33 27.70 -7.30
CA LEU A 365 13.21 27.83 -6.38
C LEU A 365 13.63 28.49 -5.06
N PRO A 366 12.66 29.03 -4.28
CA PRO A 366 12.95 29.56 -2.95
C PRO A 366 13.59 28.52 -2.01
N VAL A 367 14.33 29.01 -1.02
CA VAL A 367 14.91 28.18 0.05
C VAL A 367 13.81 27.35 0.71
N GLY A 368 14.03 26.04 0.86
CA GLY A 368 13.01 25.10 1.32
C GLY A 368 12.36 24.30 0.19
N MET A 369 12.53 24.71 -1.07
CA MET A 369 12.06 24.00 -2.26
C MET A 369 13.17 23.67 -3.27
N ASN A 370 14.37 24.24 -3.11
CA ASN A 370 15.47 24.09 -4.06
C ASN A 370 16.44 22.94 -3.76
N GLN A 371 16.25 22.22 -2.67
CA GLN A 371 17.16 21.16 -2.23
C GLN A 371 17.14 19.95 -3.16
N GLY A 372 16.06 19.67 -3.86
CA GLY A 372 15.97 18.53 -4.75
C GLY A 372 14.56 18.27 -5.22
N VAL A 373 14.38 17.12 -5.87
CA VAL A 373 13.10 16.68 -6.41
C VAL A 373 12.88 15.20 -6.12
N LEU A 374 11.79 14.88 -5.44
CA LEU A 374 11.30 13.50 -5.29
C LEU A 374 10.36 13.18 -6.44
N ILE A 375 10.75 12.23 -7.29
CA ILE A 375 9.93 11.72 -8.39
C ILE A 375 9.21 10.46 -7.89
N ASN A 376 7.91 10.55 -7.67
CA ASN A 376 7.09 9.45 -7.17
C ASN A 376 6.00 9.08 -8.19
N MET A 377 6.41 8.45 -9.29
CA MET A 377 5.49 7.99 -10.34
C MET A 377 4.42 7.01 -9.84
N PRO A 378 4.70 6.06 -8.91
CA PRO A 378 3.66 5.17 -8.38
C PRO A 378 2.51 5.92 -7.70
N ARG A 379 2.76 7.15 -7.22
CA ARG A 379 1.73 8.02 -6.65
C ARG A 379 1.35 9.19 -7.54
N GLY A 380 1.93 9.36 -8.73
CA GLY A 380 1.66 10.50 -9.60
C GLY A 380 2.05 11.85 -9.01
N LEU A 381 3.10 11.88 -8.19
CA LEU A 381 3.53 13.07 -7.46
C LEU A 381 4.98 13.43 -7.80
N LEU A 382 5.22 14.74 -7.85
CA LEU A 382 6.53 15.35 -7.83
C LEU A 382 6.59 16.27 -6.62
N GLU A 383 7.64 16.16 -5.82
CA GLU A 383 7.81 16.98 -4.62
C GLU A 383 9.15 17.70 -4.64
N PHE A 384 9.12 19.00 -4.38
CA PHE A 384 10.29 19.86 -4.32
C PHE A 384 10.77 20.06 -2.88
N GLY A 385 12.05 20.31 -2.69
CA GLY A 385 12.63 20.59 -1.38
C GLY A 385 13.28 19.35 -0.75
N PRO A 386 13.36 19.25 0.58
CA PRO A 386 13.99 18.12 1.27
C PRO A 386 13.30 16.79 0.95
N ASN A 387 14.08 15.69 0.94
CA ASN A 387 13.50 14.36 0.80
C ASN A 387 12.52 14.08 1.95
N SER A 388 11.26 13.81 1.61
CA SER A 388 10.17 13.57 2.56
C SER A 388 9.98 12.09 2.90
N LEU A 389 10.67 11.18 2.20
CA LEU A 389 10.52 9.74 2.37
C LEU A 389 11.74 9.08 3.04
N PRO A 390 11.54 7.92 3.70
CA PRO A 390 12.65 7.16 4.28
C PRO A 390 13.55 6.56 3.18
N PRO A 391 14.87 6.84 3.19
CA PRO A 391 15.79 6.29 2.20
C PRO A 391 16.00 4.79 2.39
N ILE A 392 16.05 4.08 1.26
CA ILE A 392 16.57 2.70 1.17
C ILE A 392 18.09 2.77 1.01
N VAL A 393 18.55 3.56 0.03
CA VAL A 393 19.96 3.69 -0.31
C VAL A 393 20.25 4.97 -1.06
N GLN A 394 21.45 5.53 -0.83
CA GLN A 394 21.95 6.71 -1.50
C GLN A 394 23.10 6.31 -2.43
N LEU A 395 23.08 6.86 -3.64
CA LEU A 395 24.10 6.71 -4.65
C LEU A 395 24.81 8.04 -4.82
N ASN A 396 26.14 7.97 -4.85
CA ASN A 396 26.96 9.11 -5.24
C ASN A 396 26.72 9.39 -6.71
N GLY A 397 26.32 10.61 -7.02
CA GLY A 397 26.08 11.08 -8.36
C GLY A 397 24.61 11.19 -8.74
N ALA A 398 24.31 12.17 -9.57
CA ALA A 398 23.08 12.28 -10.34
C ALA A 398 23.43 13.00 -11.65
N PRO A 399 23.02 12.50 -12.83
CA PRO A 399 22.47 11.15 -13.06
C PRO A 399 23.51 10.03 -12.97
N GLY A 400 24.81 10.35 -13.09
CA GLY A 400 25.89 9.38 -13.29
C GLY A 400 26.38 8.73 -12.00
N THR A 401 26.43 7.40 -11.95
CA THR A 401 26.91 6.64 -10.79
C THR A 401 27.54 5.31 -11.22
N MET A 402 27.95 4.47 -10.27
CA MET A 402 28.44 3.11 -10.51
C MET A 402 27.51 2.10 -9.84
N VAL A 403 27.11 1.08 -10.59
CA VAL A 403 26.22 0.01 -10.13
C VAL A 403 26.76 -1.35 -10.53
N GLN A 404 26.26 -2.41 -9.89
CA GLN A 404 26.41 -3.77 -10.37
C GLN A 404 25.16 -4.19 -11.13
N VAL A 405 25.32 -4.61 -12.38
CA VAL A 405 24.26 -5.13 -13.22
C VAL A 405 24.46 -6.62 -13.44
N GLN A 406 23.41 -7.39 -13.19
CA GLN A 406 23.35 -8.82 -13.44
C GLN A 406 22.27 -9.09 -14.49
N ILE A 407 22.66 -9.78 -15.58
CA ILE A 407 21.74 -10.21 -16.62
C ILE A 407 21.41 -11.69 -16.42
N ASN A 408 20.12 -11.99 -16.29
CA ASN A 408 19.60 -13.30 -15.93
C ASN A 408 20.32 -13.85 -14.68
N ASN A 409 20.88 -15.06 -14.78
CA ASN A 409 21.66 -15.69 -13.72
C ASN A 409 23.19 -15.54 -13.94
N GLY A 410 23.61 -14.57 -14.76
CA GLY A 410 25.02 -14.29 -15.01
C GLY A 410 25.75 -13.74 -13.78
N LEU A 411 27.06 -13.49 -13.90
CA LEU A 411 27.80 -12.81 -12.84
C LEU A 411 27.49 -11.29 -12.86
N PRO A 412 27.24 -10.66 -11.69
CA PRO A 412 27.12 -9.20 -11.62
C PRO A 412 28.39 -8.51 -12.10
N GLN A 413 28.25 -7.49 -12.94
CA GLN A 413 29.36 -6.69 -13.46
C GLN A 413 29.21 -5.23 -13.01
N THR A 414 30.31 -4.63 -12.56
CA THR A 414 30.32 -3.22 -12.16
C THR A 414 30.46 -2.34 -13.39
N VAL A 415 29.50 -1.45 -13.62
CA VAL A 415 29.43 -0.57 -14.79
C VAL A 415 29.06 0.87 -14.40
N PRO A 416 29.50 1.88 -15.17
CA PRO A 416 28.93 3.22 -15.06
C PRO A 416 27.47 3.20 -15.51
N ALA A 417 26.63 3.97 -14.82
CA ALA A 417 25.21 4.04 -15.09
C ALA A 417 24.63 5.46 -14.97
N TYR A 418 23.57 5.74 -15.73
CA TYR A 418 22.67 6.86 -15.54
C TYR A 418 21.35 6.40 -14.95
N ILE A 419 20.95 7.00 -13.82
CA ILE A 419 19.60 6.85 -13.26
C ILE A 419 18.72 7.93 -13.89
N ASP A 420 17.92 7.54 -14.87
CA ASP A 420 17.38 8.48 -15.87
C ASP A 420 15.87 8.30 -16.09
N SER A 421 15.08 9.20 -15.51
CA SER A 421 13.62 9.20 -15.66
C SER A 421 13.13 9.55 -17.08
N GLY A 422 13.94 10.23 -17.88
CA GLY A 422 13.67 10.56 -19.29
C GLY A 422 14.20 9.53 -20.28
N GLY A 423 14.93 8.51 -19.82
CA GLY A 423 15.62 7.52 -20.65
C GLY A 423 14.73 6.47 -21.31
N VAL A 424 13.41 6.55 -21.15
CA VAL A 424 12.43 5.60 -21.71
C VAL A 424 12.76 4.16 -21.33
N GLY A 425 13.06 3.29 -22.29
CA GLY A 425 13.38 1.87 -22.09
C GLY A 425 14.80 1.61 -21.60
N GLY A 426 15.64 2.65 -21.49
CA GLY A 426 17.02 2.54 -21.07
C GLY A 426 17.95 1.95 -22.15
N THR A 427 19.23 1.81 -21.79
CA THR A 427 20.26 1.26 -22.67
C THR A 427 21.17 0.31 -21.91
N ILE A 428 21.64 -0.72 -22.60
CA ILE A 428 22.56 -1.71 -22.04
C ILE A 428 23.88 -1.77 -22.82
N PRO A 429 25.05 -1.64 -22.18
CA PRO A 429 26.33 -1.78 -22.85
C PRO A 429 26.51 -3.20 -23.39
N GLN A 430 27.00 -3.33 -24.61
CA GLN A 430 27.23 -4.63 -25.26
C GLN A 430 28.18 -5.53 -24.45
N SER A 431 29.07 -4.97 -23.62
CA SER A 431 29.91 -5.74 -22.70
C SER A 431 29.12 -6.60 -21.71
N LEU A 432 27.89 -6.21 -21.36
CA LEU A 432 27.00 -7.00 -20.49
C LEU A 432 26.25 -8.10 -21.25
N VAL A 433 26.15 -7.98 -22.57
CA VAL A 433 25.39 -8.87 -23.47
C VAL A 433 26.15 -9.08 -24.78
N PRO A 434 27.33 -9.73 -24.74
CA PRO A 434 28.25 -9.79 -25.88
C PRO A 434 27.69 -10.46 -27.13
N ASP A 435 26.68 -11.32 -26.96
CA ASP A 435 26.03 -12.05 -28.05
C ASP A 435 24.98 -11.22 -28.81
N LEU A 436 24.66 -10.01 -28.33
CA LEU A 436 23.70 -9.11 -28.98
C LEU A 436 24.43 -7.97 -29.70
N ALA A 437 23.99 -7.69 -30.93
CA ALA A 437 24.53 -6.56 -31.71
C ALA A 437 24.04 -5.22 -31.17
N VAL A 438 24.88 -4.18 -31.28
CA VAL A 438 24.49 -2.79 -31.01
C VAL A 438 23.30 -2.39 -31.89
N GLY A 439 22.31 -1.73 -31.28
CA GLY A 439 21.05 -1.34 -31.92
C GLY A 439 19.93 -2.37 -31.74
N ASN A 440 20.23 -3.60 -31.32
CA ASN A 440 19.19 -4.57 -30.95
C ASN A 440 18.57 -4.22 -29.59
N HIS A 441 17.37 -4.73 -29.34
CA HIS A 441 16.75 -4.69 -28.02
C HIS A 441 17.03 -5.98 -27.23
N LEU A 442 17.00 -5.89 -25.90
CA LEU A 442 17.05 -7.09 -25.06
C LEU A 442 15.82 -7.99 -25.32
N PRO A 443 15.99 -9.32 -25.36
CA PRO A 443 14.87 -10.25 -25.52
C PRO A 443 13.87 -10.16 -24.36
N GLU A 444 12.59 -10.30 -24.67
CA GLU A 444 11.52 -10.44 -23.67
C GLU A 444 11.78 -11.61 -22.72
N GLY A 445 11.48 -11.44 -21.44
CA GLY A 445 11.78 -12.40 -20.37
C GLY A 445 13.20 -12.30 -19.80
N THR A 446 14.09 -11.52 -20.42
CA THR A 446 15.42 -11.22 -19.83
C THR A 446 15.23 -10.53 -18.49
N THR A 447 15.92 -11.00 -17.44
CA THR A 447 15.92 -10.36 -16.13
C THR A 447 17.16 -9.49 -15.98
N ILE A 448 16.97 -8.25 -15.53
CA ILE A 448 18.03 -7.28 -15.24
C ILE A 448 17.93 -6.98 -13.75
N THR A 449 18.91 -7.41 -12.97
CA THR A 449 19.01 -7.08 -11.55
C THR A 449 20.09 -6.03 -11.36
N VAL A 450 19.73 -4.91 -10.75
CA VAL A 450 20.63 -3.79 -10.50
C VAL A 450 20.79 -3.61 -9.00
N THR A 451 22.03 -3.55 -8.56
CA THR A 451 22.41 -3.37 -7.17
C THR A 451 23.49 -2.30 -7.04
N THR A 452 23.70 -1.80 -5.83
CA THR A 452 24.88 -0.97 -5.53
C THR A 452 26.15 -1.81 -5.64
N ILE A 453 27.32 -1.15 -5.72
CA ILE A 453 28.62 -1.85 -5.71
C ILE A 453 28.86 -2.72 -4.46
N ASN A 454 28.12 -2.47 -3.38
CA ASN A 454 28.18 -3.22 -2.12
C ASN A 454 27.06 -4.28 -2.01
N GLY A 455 26.32 -4.53 -3.09
CA GLY A 455 25.30 -5.58 -3.16
C GLY A 455 23.92 -5.22 -2.61
N VAL A 456 23.66 -3.96 -2.23
CA VAL A 456 22.30 -3.51 -1.84
C VAL A 456 21.39 -3.47 -3.07
N PRO A 457 20.24 -4.16 -3.09
CA PRO A 457 19.32 -4.16 -4.23
C PRO A 457 18.75 -2.77 -4.54
N LEU A 458 18.71 -2.40 -5.82
CA LEU A 458 18.03 -1.21 -6.31
C LEU A 458 16.71 -1.58 -6.98
N TYR A 459 16.76 -2.44 -8.00
CA TYR A 459 15.58 -2.98 -8.65
C TYR A 459 15.89 -4.26 -9.44
N THR A 460 14.84 -5.01 -9.76
CA THR A 460 14.89 -6.09 -10.74
C THR A 460 13.80 -5.83 -11.78
N GLN A 461 14.18 -5.85 -13.06
CA GLN A 461 13.29 -5.71 -14.20
C GLN A 461 13.22 -7.03 -14.97
N THR A 462 12.01 -7.48 -15.30
CA THR A 462 11.80 -8.46 -16.37
C THR A 462 11.44 -7.70 -17.64
N VAL A 463 12.27 -7.85 -18.68
CA VAL A 463 12.11 -7.17 -19.96
C VAL A 463 10.80 -7.63 -20.63
N THR A 464 10.06 -6.67 -21.18
CA THR A 464 8.82 -6.90 -21.94
C THR A 464 8.94 -6.22 -23.30
N ALA A 465 8.05 -6.55 -24.25
CA ALA A 465 8.00 -5.86 -25.54
C ALA A 465 7.79 -4.34 -25.41
N ALA A 466 7.07 -3.88 -24.38
CA ALA A 466 6.80 -2.46 -24.14
C ALA A 466 7.95 -1.73 -23.44
N ASN A 467 8.84 -2.45 -22.75
CA ASN A 467 9.94 -1.88 -22.00
C ASN A 467 11.18 -2.79 -22.12
N SER A 468 11.97 -2.53 -23.16
CA SER A 468 13.19 -3.27 -23.48
C SER A 468 14.37 -2.33 -23.78
N PRO A 469 15.44 -2.39 -22.97
CA PRO A 469 16.64 -1.62 -23.21
C PRO A 469 17.28 -1.90 -24.58
N THR A 470 17.77 -0.84 -25.22
CA THR A 470 18.55 -0.96 -26.46
C THR A 470 20.02 -1.22 -26.15
N VAL A 471 20.63 -2.16 -26.88
CA VAL A 471 22.06 -2.47 -26.78
C VAL A 471 22.88 -1.33 -27.40
N VAL A 472 23.79 -0.77 -26.62
CA VAL A 472 24.72 0.30 -27.02
C VAL A 472 26.16 -0.19 -27.00
N SER A 473 27.08 0.52 -27.65
CA SER A 473 28.49 0.12 -27.65
C SER A 473 29.05 0.08 -26.22
N SER A 474 29.98 -0.83 -25.95
CA SER A 474 30.51 -1.10 -24.60
C SER A 474 31.15 0.10 -23.89
N GLY A 475 31.51 1.16 -24.63
CA GLY A 475 32.03 2.40 -24.06
C GLY A 475 30.95 3.36 -23.53
N ASN A 476 29.69 3.12 -23.86
CA ASN A 476 28.57 3.90 -23.31
C ASN A 476 28.17 3.35 -21.93
N PRO A 477 27.68 4.21 -21.03
CA PRO A 477 27.15 3.78 -19.74
C PRO A 477 25.82 3.03 -19.89
N PHE A 478 25.52 2.22 -18.90
CA PHE A 478 24.17 1.68 -18.69
C PHE A 478 23.20 2.83 -18.41
N ASN A 479 21.99 2.78 -18.97
CA ASN A 479 20.95 3.75 -18.65
C ASN A 479 19.74 2.95 -18.14
N THR A 480 19.27 3.27 -16.93
CA THR A 480 18.16 2.54 -16.31
C THR A 480 16.86 2.66 -17.07
N GLY A 481 16.71 3.73 -17.86
CA GLY A 481 15.42 4.22 -18.30
C GLY A 481 14.52 4.59 -17.13
N ASN A 482 13.23 4.71 -17.41
CA ASN A 482 12.21 5.10 -16.45
C ASN A 482 11.72 3.96 -15.55
N TYR A 483 12.16 2.71 -15.79
CA TYR A 483 11.69 1.54 -15.04
C TYR A 483 11.82 1.66 -13.51
N PRO A 484 12.99 2.02 -12.92
CA PRO A 484 13.10 2.13 -11.46
C PRO A 484 12.15 3.17 -10.86
N PHE A 485 11.88 4.25 -11.59
CA PHE A 485 10.92 5.28 -11.17
C PHE A 485 9.47 4.77 -11.23
N SER A 486 9.15 3.84 -12.12
CA SER A 486 7.80 3.26 -12.26
C SER A 486 7.39 2.36 -11.09
N ILE A 487 8.35 1.85 -10.32
CA ILE A 487 8.12 0.91 -9.21
C ILE A 487 8.42 1.51 -7.83
N GLY A 488 9.08 2.66 -7.77
CA GLY A 488 9.44 3.29 -6.50
C GLY A 488 9.81 4.77 -6.63
N PRO A 489 9.69 5.53 -5.53
CA PRO A 489 10.07 6.93 -5.49
C PRO A 489 11.60 7.08 -5.47
N ILE A 490 12.10 8.05 -6.22
CA ILE A 490 13.53 8.36 -6.31
C ILE A 490 13.71 9.86 -6.13
N TYR A 491 14.54 10.23 -5.16
CA TYR A 491 14.90 11.61 -4.88
C TYR A 491 16.22 11.99 -5.55
N ILE A 492 16.18 13.09 -6.29
CA ILE A 492 17.33 13.72 -6.95
C ILE A 492 17.74 14.93 -6.13
N TRP A 493 18.89 14.84 -5.47
CA TRP A 493 19.38 15.89 -4.58
C TRP A 493 20.27 16.89 -5.33
N ASN A 494 19.91 18.18 -5.26
CA ASN A 494 20.79 19.30 -5.60
C ASN A 494 21.79 19.61 -4.46
N ASP A 495 22.53 18.62 -3.99
CA ASP A 495 23.54 18.88 -2.96
C ASP A 495 24.70 19.72 -3.54
N PRO A 496 25.54 20.35 -2.70
CA PRO A 496 26.72 21.07 -3.18
C PRO A 496 27.85 20.13 -3.64
N SER A 497 27.62 18.81 -3.71
CA SER A 497 28.61 17.87 -4.21
C SER A 497 28.84 18.12 -5.69
N PRO A 498 30.09 18.09 -6.17
CA PRO A 498 30.41 18.26 -7.59
C PRO A 498 29.98 17.06 -8.45
N ILE A 499 29.16 16.15 -7.93
CA ILE A 499 28.61 14.98 -8.64
C ILE A 499 27.09 14.81 -8.47
N GLY A 500 26.46 15.46 -7.47
CA GLY A 500 25.06 15.23 -7.10
C GLY A 500 24.83 13.94 -6.28
N THR A 501 23.59 13.70 -5.85
CA THR A 501 23.19 12.48 -5.11
C THR A 501 21.83 11.99 -5.58
N THR A 502 21.72 10.68 -5.83
CA THR A 502 20.45 9.99 -6.14
C THR A 502 20.06 9.09 -4.98
N VAL A 503 18.80 9.14 -4.54
CA VAL A 503 18.32 8.37 -3.40
C VAL A 503 17.12 7.53 -3.81
N PHE A 504 17.18 6.22 -3.55
CA PHE A 504 16.04 5.33 -3.70
C PHE A 504 15.29 5.29 -2.38
N ASP A 505 14.00 5.60 -2.39
CA ASP A 505 13.18 5.73 -1.20
C ASP A 505 12.13 4.61 -1.09
N ARG A 506 11.62 4.39 0.13
CA ARG A 506 10.48 3.48 0.34
C ARG A 506 9.19 4.18 0.01
N LEU A 507 8.30 3.47 -0.70
CA LEU A 507 6.89 3.88 -0.80
C LEU A 507 6.28 3.94 0.60
N ALA A 508 5.64 5.07 0.91
CA ALA A 508 4.88 5.29 2.14
C ALA A 508 3.42 4.82 2.02
#